data_AF-A0A4R4LQ00-F1
#
_entry.id   AF-A0A4R4LQ00-F1
#
_cell.length_a   1.000
_cell.length_b   1.000
_cell.length_c   1.000
_cell.angle_alpha   90.00
_cell.angle_beta   90.00
_cell.angle_gamma   90.00
#
_symmetry.space_group_name_H-M   'P 1'
#
loop_
_entity.id
_entity.type
_entity.pdbx_description
1 polymer ?
#
loop_
_entity_poly.entity_id
_entity_poly.type
_entity_poly.pdbx_seq_one_letter_code
_entity_poly.pdbx_strand_id
1 'polypeptide(L)'
;MLKDRTSHGEQRKGLREVAAQPEEVYEALRRDALHYGARRNRLYIHGRGLIDLLLPGAQTDVSYALRAVHTENLIEFAISLLHPPDCKALRICLALESEARALQTLESRRQDAARLYGVAPNTFRLKHERALLFDLAFQVYSILIGAGPETPEYLIGIVPLQEGE
;
A
#
# COMPACT_ATOMS: atom_id res chain seq x y z
N MET A 1 40.88 20.40 -10.80
CA MET A 1 39.50 20.91 -10.69
C MET A 1 38.64 19.78 -10.15
N LEU A 2 38.12 19.95 -8.94
CA LEU A 2 37.43 18.92 -8.17
C LEU A 2 36.13 19.54 -7.67
N LYS A 3 35.02 19.36 -8.39
CA LYS A 3 33.65 19.64 -7.94
C LYS A 3 32.71 18.65 -8.64
N ASP A 4 31.60 18.35 -7.97
CA ASP A 4 30.48 17.50 -8.40
C ASP A 4 30.53 16.01 -8.03
N ARG A 5 30.74 15.72 -6.73
CA ARG A 5 30.29 14.46 -6.11
C ARG A 5 29.35 14.62 -4.92
N THR A 6 28.96 15.86 -4.58
CA THR A 6 28.14 16.17 -3.39
C THR A 6 26.63 16.22 -3.67
N SER A 7 26.20 16.38 -4.93
CA SER A 7 24.79 16.56 -5.30
C SER A 7 23.96 15.26 -5.26
N HIS A 8 24.55 14.10 -5.56
CA HIS A 8 23.83 12.81 -5.49
C HIS A 8 23.70 12.24 -4.07
N GLY A 9 24.57 12.66 -3.14
CA GLY A 9 24.51 12.21 -1.74
C GLY A 9 23.38 12.87 -0.94
N GLU A 10 23.08 14.14 -1.23
CA GLU A 10 22.04 14.91 -0.51
C GLU A 10 20.63 14.55 -0.97
N GLN A 11 20.41 14.30 -2.26
CA GLN A 11 19.11 13.83 -2.78
C GLN A 11 18.73 12.45 -2.21
N ARG A 12 19.69 11.53 -2.09
CA ARG A 12 19.49 10.20 -1.48
C ARG A 12 19.15 10.28 0.01
N LYS A 13 19.65 11.31 0.71
CA LYS A 13 19.39 11.53 2.13
C LYS A 13 17.99 12.12 2.35
N GLY A 14 17.55 13.04 1.49
CA GLY A 14 16.19 13.61 1.51
C GLY A 14 15.08 12.61 1.14
N LEU A 15 15.34 11.69 0.19
CA LEU A 15 14.38 10.62 -0.18
C LEU A 15 14.03 9.69 1.00
N ARG A 16 15.02 9.36 1.82
CA ARG A 16 14.86 8.46 2.98
C ARG A 16 14.21 9.13 4.19
N GLU A 17 14.27 10.45 4.28
CA GLU A 17 13.70 11.20 5.41
C GLU A 17 12.20 11.54 5.24
N VAL A 18 11.62 11.35 4.05
CA VAL A 18 10.22 11.77 3.76
C VAL A 18 9.28 10.60 3.42
N ALA A 19 9.80 9.41 3.11
CA ALA A 19 8.95 8.25 2.83
C ALA A 19 8.31 7.69 4.11
N ALA A 20 7.00 7.40 4.04
CA ALA A 20 6.25 6.77 5.10
C ALA A 20 6.91 5.47 5.55
N GLN A 21 7.20 5.32 6.84
CA GLN A 21 7.82 4.10 7.36
C GLN A 21 6.84 2.92 7.27
N PRO A 22 7.33 1.67 7.16
CA PRO A 22 6.45 0.49 7.08
C PRO A 22 5.42 0.41 8.21
N GLU A 23 5.78 0.82 9.43
CA GLU A 23 4.88 0.85 10.59
C GLU A 23 3.73 1.85 10.41
N GLU A 24 4.01 3.02 9.83
CA GLU A 24 3.00 4.04 9.53
C GLU A 24 2.04 3.57 8.46
N VAL A 25 2.58 2.92 7.41
CA VAL A 25 1.80 2.32 6.34
C VAL A 25 0.92 1.19 6.90
N TYR A 26 1.46 0.33 7.75
CA TYR A 26 0.72 -0.74 8.41
C TYR A 26 -0.45 -0.20 9.24
N GLU A 27 -0.21 0.81 10.09
CA GLU A 27 -1.28 1.39 10.92
C GLU A 27 -2.34 2.11 10.07
N ALA A 28 -1.94 2.80 9.00
CA ALA A 28 -2.86 3.42 8.06
C ALA A 28 -3.70 2.36 7.32
N LEU A 29 -3.10 1.27 6.82
CA LEU A 29 -3.82 0.15 6.21
C LEU A 29 -4.84 -0.46 7.18
N ARG A 30 -4.42 -0.70 8.43
CA ARG A 30 -5.27 -1.28 9.47
C ARG A 30 -6.46 -0.38 9.83
N ARG A 31 -6.22 0.93 9.97
CA ARG A 31 -7.22 1.91 10.38
C ARG A 31 -8.18 2.25 9.25
N ASP A 32 -7.65 2.51 8.06
CA ASP A 32 -8.37 3.20 6.99
C ASP A 32 -8.88 2.23 5.90
N ALA A 33 -8.16 1.14 5.65
CA ALA A 33 -8.47 0.22 4.55
C ALA A 33 -9.03 -1.14 5.02
N LEU A 34 -8.55 -1.70 6.13
CA LEU A 34 -8.98 -3.01 6.58
C LEU A 34 -10.47 -3.04 6.90
N HIS A 35 -10.98 -2.04 7.62
CA HIS A 35 -12.39 -2.01 8.02
C HIS A 35 -13.34 -1.72 6.85
N TYR A 36 -13.00 -0.74 6.01
CA TYR A 36 -13.90 -0.21 4.97
C TYR A 36 -13.63 -0.75 3.56
N GLY A 37 -12.47 -1.37 3.34
CA GLY A 37 -11.95 -1.78 2.04
C GLY A 37 -10.98 -0.75 1.44
N ALA A 38 -10.10 -1.23 0.55
CA ALA A 38 -9.06 -0.46 -0.14
C ALA A 38 -9.44 -0.05 -1.57
N ARG A 39 -10.71 -0.20 -1.97
CA ARG A 39 -11.21 0.27 -3.26
C ARG A 39 -11.25 1.80 -3.27
N ARG A 40 -10.93 2.44 -4.40
CA ARG A 40 -10.87 3.90 -4.57
C ARG A 40 -12.08 4.66 -4.05
N ASN A 41 -13.30 4.15 -4.24
CA ASN A 41 -14.51 4.79 -3.74
C ASN A 41 -14.62 4.73 -2.20
N ARG A 42 -14.17 3.64 -1.58
CA ARG A 42 -14.10 3.50 -0.13
C ARG A 42 -12.97 4.34 0.45
N LEU A 43 -11.81 4.33 -0.19
CA LEU A 43 -10.67 5.17 0.16
C LEU A 43 -11.00 6.65 0.06
N TYR A 44 -11.75 7.07 -0.96
CA TYR A 44 -12.17 8.46 -1.10
C TYR A 44 -12.97 8.95 0.13
N ILE A 45 -13.87 8.09 0.66
CA ILE A 45 -14.78 8.44 1.76
C ILE A 45 -14.10 8.27 3.13
N HIS A 46 -13.37 7.16 3.33
CA HIS A 46 -12.86 6.74 4.64
C HIS A 46 -11.32 6.69 4.73
N GLY A 47 -10.65 6.75 3.59
CA GLY A 47 -9.22 6.44 3.44
C GLY A 47 -8.28 7.63 3.46
N ARG A 48 -8.73 8.81 3.92
CA ARG A 48 -7.95 10.05 3.79
C ARG A 48 -6.54 9.94 4.39
N GLY A 49 -6.41 9.35 5.57
CA GLY A 49 -5.11 9.20 6.24
C GLY A 49 -4.13 8.36 5.42
N LEU A 50 -4.59 7.22 4.91
CA LEU A 50 -3.81 6.36 4.01
C LEU A 50 -3.46 7.05 2.68
N ILE A 51 -4.41 7.75 2.05
CA ILE A 51 -4.15 8.49 0.79
C ILE A 51 -3.12 9.61 1.02
N ASP A 52 -3.27 10.38 2.10
CA ASP A 52 -2.35 11.46 2.45
C ASP A 52 -0.95 10.94 2.82
N LEU A 53 -0.87 9.75 3.41
CA LEU A 53 0.39 9.08 3.73
C LEU A 53 1.11 8.57 2.47
N LEU A 54 0.40 7.88 1.58
CA LEU A 54 1.03 7.23 0.42
C LEU A 54 1.28 8.19 -0.75
N LEU A 55 0.43 9.22 -0.91
CA LEU A 55 0.50 10.16 -2.03
C LEU A 55 0.21 11.58 -1.51
N PRO A 56 1.13 12.26 -0.81
CA PRO A 56 0.85 13.52 -0.14
C PRO A 56 0.40 14.63 -1.10
N GLY A 57 -0.75 15.25 -0.82
CA GLY A 57 -1.34 16.27 -1.71
C GLY A 57 -0.49 17.54 -1.89
N ALA A 58 0.39 17.86 -0.94
CA ALA A 58 1.31 19.00 -1.06
C ALA A 58 2.43 18.77 -2.09
N GLN A 59 2.63 17.53 -2.54
CA GLN A 59 3.68 17.14 -3.46
C GLN A 59 3.13 16.81 -4.86
N THR A 60 1.82 16.92 -5.07
CA THR A 60 1.17 16.50 -6.33
C THR A 60 0.12 17.52 -6.77
N ASP A 61 0.12 17.94 -8.05
CA ASP A 61 -0.98 18.69 -8.67
C ASP A 61 -2.22 17.82 -8.97
N VAL A 62 -2.30 16.65 -8.35
CA VAL A 62 -3.26 15.60 -8.63
C VAL A 62 -4.48 15.75 -7.73
N SER A 63 -5.68 15.71 -8.31
CA SER A 63 -6.94 15.77 -7.54
C SER A 63 -7.04 14.65 -6.50
N TYR A 64 -7.74 14.91 -5.40
CA TYR A 64 -7.95 13.90 -4.33
C TYR A 64 -8.61 12.62 -4.85
N ALA A 65 -9.56 12.73 -5.80
CA ALA A 65 -10.17 11.56 -6.44
C ALA A 65 -9.15 10.70 -7.18
N LEU A 66 -8.25 11.32 -7.95
CA LEU A 66 -7.21 10.61 -8.69
C LEU A 66 -6.14 10.03 -7.75
N ARG A 67 -5.80 10.72 -6.65
CA ARG A 67 -4.96 10.15 -5.57
C ARG A 67 -5.57 8.89 -4.96
N ALA A 68 -6.90 8.85 -4.75
CA ALA A 68 -7.57 7.63 -4.29
C ALA A 68 -7.45 6.46 -5.29
N VAL A 69 -7.53 6.74 -6.61
CA VAL A 69 -7.30 5.74 -7.67
C VAL A 69 -5.86 5.22 -7.62
N HIS A 70 -4.88 6.12 -7.57
CA HIS A 70 -3.47 5.73 -7.50
C HIS A 70 -3.14 4.97 -6.22
N THR A 71 -3.79 5.30 -5.11
CA THR A 71 -3.67 4.56 -3.84
C THR A 71 -4.17 3.12 -3.98
N GLU A 72 -5.35 2.91 -4.60
CA GLU A 72 -5.86 1.56 -4.90
C GLU A 72 -4.86 0.79 -5.78
N ASN A 73 -4.40 1.40 -6.87
CA ASN A 73 -3.47 0.76 -7.82
C ASN A 73 -2.13 0.38 -7.16
N LEU A 74 -1.58 1.26 -6.32
CA LEU A 74 -0.36 1.00 -5.57
C LEU A 74 -0.54 -0.19 -4.61
N ILE A 75 -1.66 -0.24 -3.89
CA ILE A 75 -1.98 -1.37 -3.00
C ILE A 75 -2.15 -2.66 -3.81
N GLU A 76 -2.91 -2.62 -4.91
CA GLU A 76 -3.08 -3.78 -5.81
C GLU A 76 -1.75 -4.30 -6.35
N PHE A 77 -0.86 -3.40 -6.76
CA PHE A 77 0.47 -3.73 -7.26
C PHE A 77 1.35 -4.31 -6.16
N ALA A 78 1.41 -3.68 -4.98
CA ALA A 78 2.15 -4.18 -3.82
C ALA A 78 1.67 -5.58 -3.40
N ILE A 79 0.35 -5.83 -3.44
CA ILE A 79 -0.21 -7.15 -3.20
C ILE A 79 0.26 -8.16 -4.25
N SER A 80 0.34 -7.79 -5.53
CA SER A 80 0.77 -8.72 -6.58
C SER A 80 2.22 -9.20 -6.45
N LEU A 81 3.05 -8.51 -5.67
CA LEU A 81 4.44 -8.89 -5.39
C LEU A 81 4.57 -9.94 -4.27
N LEU A 82 3.49 -10.26 -3.57
CA LEU A 82 3.47 -11.25 -2.50
C LEU A 82 3.26 -12.68 -3.04
N HIS A 83 3.36 -13.67 -2.15
CA HIS A 83 3.11 -15.06 -2.50
C HIS A 83 1.61 -15.28 -2.84
N PRO A 84 1.23 -16.05 -3.88
CA PRO A 84 -0.14 -16.10 -4.40
C PRO A 84 -1.30 -16.30 -3.40
N PRO A 85 -1.24 -17.21 -2.41
CA PRO A 85 -2.30 -17.32 -1.39
C PRO A 85 -2.43 -16.06 -0.53
N ASP A 86 -1.34 -15.38 -0.25
CA ASP A 86 -1.28 -14.13 0.52
C ASP A 86 -1.96 -13.01 -0.27
N CYS A 87 -1.70 -12.96 -1.59
CA CYS A 87 -2.35 -12.03 -2.49
C CYS A 87 -3.87 -12.15 -2.42
N LYS A 88 -4.38 -13.39 -2.56
CA LYS A 88 -5.82 -13.64 -2.55
C LYS A 88 -6.44 -13.31 -1.19
N ALA A 89 -5.78 -13.67 -0.09
CA ALA A 89 -6.24 -13.37 1.25
C ALA A 89 -6.33 -11.84 1.49
N LEU A 90 -5.30 -11.10 1.10
CA LEU A 90 -5.28 -9.63 1.21
C LEU A 90 -6.36 -8.97 0.34
N ARG A 91 -6.56 -9.43 -0.90
CA ARG A 91 -7.63 -8.91 -1.77
C ARG A 91 -9.02 -9.14 -1.17
N ILE A 92 -9.24 -10.27 -0.51
CA ILE A 92 -10.48 -10.52 0.24
C ILE A 92 -10.57 -9.58 1.44
N CYS A 93 -9.57 -9.56 2.32
CA CYS A 93 -9.56 -8.75 3.54
C CYS A 93 -9.67 -7.24 3.28
N LEU A 94 -9.17 -6.76 2.15
CA LEU A 94 -9.23 -5.36 1.72
C LEU A 94 -10.39 -5.10 0.74
N ALA A 95 -11.25 -6.08 0.48
CA ALA A 95 -12.41 -5.97 -0.42
C ALA A 95 -12.06 -5.44 -1.83
N LEU A 96 -10.93 -5.86 -2.38
CA LEU A 96 -10.44 -5.42 -3.69
C LEU A 96 -11.08 -6.19 -4.87
N GLU A 97 -11.54 -7.43 -4.65
CA GLU A 97 -12.07 -8.28 -5.73
C GLU A 97 -13.39 -7.76 -6.35
N SER A 98 -14.25 -7.11 -5.55
CA SER A 98 -15.56 -6.62 -6.01
C SER A 98 -16.13 -5.61 -5.02
N GLU A 99 -16.91 -4.65 -5.52
CA GLU A 99 -17.65 -3.71 -4.67
C GLU A 99 -18.64 -4.42 -3.74
N ALA A 100 -19.17 -5.56 -4.15
CA ALA A 100 -20.05 -6.37 -3.31
C ALA A 100 -19.33 -6.87 -2.03
N ARG A 101 -18.02 -7.11 -2.09
CA ARG A 101 -17.23 -7.45 -0.91
C ARG A 101 -17.07 -6.29 0.06
N ALA A 102 -17.05 -5.05 -0.43
CA ALA A 102 -16.96 -3.88 0.43
C ALA A 102 -18.26 -3.64 1.24
N LEU A 103 -19.34 -4.35 0.90
CA LEU A 103 -20.58 -4.38 1.69
C LEU A 103 -20.58 -5.49 2.76
N GLN A 104 -19.64 -6.44 2.67
CA GLN A 104 -19.50 -7.49 3.67
C GLN A 104 -18.80 -6.95 4.93
N THR A 105 -19.17 -7.50 6.09
CA THR A 105 -18.46 -7.22 7.33
C THR A 105 -17.01 -7.69 7.24
N LEU A 106 -16.10 -7.03 7.96
CA LEU A 106 -14.71 -7.49 8.07
C LEU A 106 -14.62 -8.93 8.58
N GLU A 107 -15.53 -9.33 9.48
CA GLU A 107 -15.57 -10.72 9.98
C GLU A 107 -15.90 -11.72 8.87
N SER A 108 -16.88 -11.42 8.00
CA SER A 108 -17.18 -12.28 6.86
C SER A 108 -15.99 -12.38 5.89
N ARG A 109 -15.25 -11.28 5.68
CA ARG A 109 -14.05 -11.28 4.84
C ARG A 109 -12.92 -12.11 5.47
N ARG A 110 -12.74 -12.03 6.78
CA ARG A 110 -11.80 -12.89 7.53
C ARG A 110 -12.15 -14.35 7.44
N GLN A 111 -13.43 -14.71 7.51
CA GLN A 111 -13.88 -16.09 7.34
C GLN A 111 -13.50 -16.64 5.97
N ASP A 112 -13.75 -15.87 4.91
CA ASP A 112 -13.37 -16.24 3.54
C ASP A 112 -11.85 -16.37 3.39
N ALA A 113 -11.07 -15.43 3.94
CA ALA A 113 -9.61 -15.48 3.89
C ALA A 113 -9.05 -16.67 4.70
N ALA A 114 -9.62 -16.97 5.88
CA ALA A 114 -9.19 -18.09 6.72
C ALA A 114 -9.34 -19.45 6.03
N ARG A 115 -10.37 -19.61 5.18
CA ARG A 115 -10.55 -20.82 4.36
C ARG A 115 -9.37 -21.07 3.42
N LEU A 116 -8.69 -20.02 2.93
CA LEU A 116 -7.53 -20.17 2.06
C LEU A 116 -6.33 -20.81 2.77
N TYR A 117 -6.24 -20.64 4.09
CA TYR A 117 -5.18 -21.22 4.92
C TYR A 117 -5.61 -22.52 5.64
N GLY A 118 -6.88 -22.93 5.50
CA GLY A 118 -7.41 -24.07 6.25
C GLY A 118 -7.43 -23.85 7.77
N VAL A 119 -7.56 -22.60 8.23
CA VAL A 119 -7.55 -22.26 9.67
C VAL A 119 -8.89 -21.67 10.12
N ALA A 120 -9.10 -21.63 11.44
CA ALA A 120 -10.25 -20.93 12.01
C ALA A 120 -10.14 -19.40 11.82
N PRO A 121 -11.25 -18.67 11.68
CA PRO A 121 -11.25 -17.21 11.47
C PRO A 121 -10.49 -16.42 12.55
N ASN A 122 -10.62 -16.83 13.82
CA ASN A 122 -9.90 -16.18 14.91
C ASN A 122 -8.38 -16.44 14.85
N THR A 123 -7.97 -17.63 14.40
CA THR A 123 -6.55 -17.94 14.15
C THR A 123 -6.00 -17.09 13.01
N PHE A 124 -6.77 -16.94 11.93
CA PHE A 124 -6.42 -16.05 10.83
C PHE A 124 -6.21 -14.61 11.33
N ARG A 125 -7.19 -14.05 12.05
CA ARG A 125 -7.11 -12.70 12.62
C ARG A 125 -5.87 -12.48 13.49
N LEU A 126 -5.54 -13.44 14.35
CA LEU A 126 -4.46 -13.27 15.33
C LEU A 126 -3.06 -13.54 14.77
N LYS A 127 -2.93 -14.47 13.81
CA LYS A 127 -1.61 -14.93 13.33
C LYS A 127 -1.30 -14.54 11.89
N HIS A 128 -2.30 -14.50 11.01
CA HIS A 128 -2.09 -14.30 9.58
C HIS A 128 -2.39 -12.87 9.15
N GLU A 129 -3.54 -12.31 9.52
CA GLU A 129 -3.96 -10.97 9.07
C GLU A 129 -2.91 -9.89 9.39
N ARG A 130 -2.40 -9.89 10.63
CA ARG A 130 -1.39 -8.92 11.05
C ARG A 130 -0.08 -9.08 10.26
N ALA A 131 0.38 -10.31 10.06
CA ALA A 131 1.59 -10.59 9.30
C ALA A 131 1.43 -10.14 7.85
N LEU A 132 0.32 -10.52 7.20
CA LEU A 132 0.01 -10.14 5.83
C LEU A 132 -0.07 -8.63 5.62
N LEU A 133 -0.70 -7.89 6.54
CA LEU A 133 -0.74 -6.44 6.48
C LEU A 133 0.64 -5.80 6.66
N PHE A 134 1.50 -6.41 7.46
CA PHE A 134 2.86 -5.93 7.67
C PHE A 134 3.72 -6.21 6.43
N ASP A 135 3.62 -7.40 5.85
CA ASP A 135 4.29 -7.75 4.59
C ASP A 135 3.84 -6.81 3.46
N LEU A 136 2.54 -6.52 3.37
CA LEU A 136 2.01 -5.53 2.43
C LEU A 136 2.60 -4.13 2.68
N ALA A 137 2.70 -3.70 3.94
CA ALA A 137 3.28 -2.40 4.27
C ALA A 137 4.74 -2.29 3.83
N PHE A 138 5.52 -3.37 3.99
CA PHE A 138 6.90 -3.43 3.48
C PHE A 138 6.96 -3.39 1.95
N GLN A 139 6.04 -4.04 1.24
CA GLN A 139 6.01 -3.96 -0.22
C GLN A 139 5.66 -2.55 -0.69
N VAL A 140 4.66 -1.91 -0.10
CA VAL A 140 4.32 -0.51 -0.39
C VAL A 140 5.52 0.39 -0.12
N TYR A 141 6.17 0.25 1.03
CA TYR A 141 7.38 1.01 1.35
C TYR A 141 8.49 0.80 0.31
N SER A 142 8.78 -0.45 -0.05
CA SER A 142 9.78 -0.81 -1.05
C SER A 142 9.52 -0.13 -2.40
N ILE A 143 8.26 -0.09 -2.84
CA ILE A 143 7.85 0.60 -4.06
C ILE A 143 8.08 2.12 -3.93
N LEU A 144 7.70 2.72 -2.80
CA LEU A 144 7.83 4.16 -2.56
C LEU A 144 9.29 4.64 -2.52
N ILE A 145 10.23 3.79 -2.10
CA ILE A 145 11.66 4.14 -2.09
C ILE A 145 12.41 3.67 -3.35
N GLY A 146 11.71 3.08 -4.32
CA GLY A 146 12.31 2.56 -5.55
C GLY A 146 13.24 1.36 -5.34
N ALA A 147 13.01 0.55 -4.30
CA ALA A 147 13.79 -0.65 -3.99
C ALA A 147 13.17 -1.95 -4.52
N GLY A 148 11.98 -1.88 -5.14
CA GLY A 148 11.25 -3.01 -5.72
C GLY A 148 11.48 -3.21 -7.23
N PRO A 149 10.90 -4.27 -7.82
CA PRO A 149 10.85 -4.43 -9.28
C PRO A 149 10.10 -3.24 -9.91
N GLU A 150 10.53 -2.83 -11.12
CA GLU A 150 10.10 -1.64 -11.89
C GLU A 150 8.92 -0.85 -11.29
N THR A 151 9.21 0.35 -10.79
CA THR A 151 8.19 1.26 -10.25
C THR A 151 7.12 1.52 -11.32
N PRO A 152 5.82 1.31 -11.02
CA PRO A 152 4.78 1.51 -12.00
C PRO A 152 4.79 2.90 -12.63
N GLU A 153 4.53 2.98 -13.94
CA GLU A 153 4.61 4.25 -14.70
C GLU A 153 3.73 5.37 -14.12
N TYR A 154 2.60 5.03 -13.50
CA TYR A 154 1.71 6.02 -12.87
C TYR A 154 2.23 6.58 -11.53
N LEU A 155 3.31 6.03 -10.99
CA LEU A 155 4.05 6.58 -9.85
C LEU A 155 5.27 7.39 -10.30
N ILE A 156 5.60 7.38 -11.61
CA ILE A 156 6.66 8.20 -12.18
C ILE A 156 6.26 9.67 -12.04
N GLY A 157 7.01 10.41 -11.21
CA GLY A 157 6.71 11.80 -10.85
C GLY A 157 6.11 12.00 -9.45
N ILE A 158 5.71 10.91 -8.77
CA ILE A 158 5.32 10.92 -7.35
C ILE A 158 6.41 10.25 -6.49
N VAL A 159 7.01 9.20 -7.03
CA VAL A 159 8.24 8.60 -6.50
C VAL A 159 9.41 9.20 -7.28
N PRO A 160 10.41 9.80 -6.61
CA PRO A 160 11.60 10.27 -7.29
C PRO A 160 12.30 9.09 -7.98
N LEU A 161 12.34 9.16 -9.32
CA LEU A 161 12.98 8.15 -10.17
C LEU A 161 14.42 7.93 -9.74
N GLN A 162 14.83 6.66 -9.57
CA GLN A 162 16.23 6.33 -9.69
C GLN A 162 16.58 6.40 -11.17
N GLU A 163 17.30 7.44 -11.58
CA GLU A 163 18.00 7.40 -12.86
C GLU A 163 19.05 6.29 -12.75
N GLY A 164 18.81 5.20 -13.49
CA GLY A 164 19.74 4.10 -13.63
C GLY A 164 21.02 4.54 -14.34
N GLU A 165 22.13 3.98 -13.88
CA GLU A 165 23.52 4.17 -14.33
C GLU A 165 23.75 3.93 -15.83
#